data_AF-A0A7C3J854-F1
#
_entry.id   AF-A0A7C3J854-F1
#
_cell.length_a   1.000
_cell.length_b   1.000
_cell.length_c   1.000
_cell.angle_alpha   90.00
_cell.angle_beta   90.00
_cell.angle_gamma   90.00
#
_symmetry.space_group_name_H-M   'P 1'
#
loop_
_entity.id
_entity.type
_entity.pdbx_description
1 polymer ?
#
loop_
_entity_poly.entity_id
_entity_poly.type
_entity_poly.pdbx_seq_one_letter_code
_entity_poly.pdbx_strand_id
1 'polypeptide(L)'
;MAKRHREVLAKLDPVAVTRYQITENDIRTIEHYLKIIQADLERQGVSVWQEISEFPSAYATSLIIHELVEIRLLQARGIDPLKLDTDTLQRALASHIEAHIQAIYDEHIYLQEYIARRYQHLFQVGTLLKVNRDDDEEEDLQLLLDSDVGIVIIEDEKLEAARQIIAELKGETNENP
;
A
#
# COMPACT_ATOMS: atom_id res chain seq x y z
N MET A 1 -7.61 1.16 -22.29
CA MET A 1 -6.88 0.42 -21.24
C MET A 1 -5.37 0.68 -21.28
N ALA A 2 -4.62 0.27 -22.31
CA ALA A 2 -3.15 0.44 -22.35
C ALA A 2 -2.61 1.89 -22.27
N LYS A 3 -3.44 2.91 -22.50
CA LYS A 3 -3.08 4.32 -22.27
C LYS A 3 -3.10 4.67 -20.77
N ARG A 4 -4.11 4.17 -20.05
CA ARG A 4 -4.33 4.42 -18.62
C ARG A 4 -3.21 3.82 -17.76
N HIS A 5 -2.76 2.59 -18.06
CA HIS A 5 -1.68 1.94 -17.30
C HIS A 5 -0.35 2.67 -17.44
N ARG A 6 -0.05 3.20 -18.63
CA ARG A 6 1.13 4.03 -18.86
C ARG A 6 1.05 5.37 -18.14
N GLU A 7 -0.13 5.98 -18.08
CA GLU A 7 -0.34 7.21 -17.30
C GLU A 7 -0.14 6.97 -15.81
N VAL A 8 -0.67 5.86 -15.26
CA VAL A 8 -0.41 5.45 -13.86
C VAL A 8 1.08 5.24 -13.62
N LEU A 9 1.75 4.43 -14.46
CA LEU A 9 3.18 4.17 -14.30
C LEU A 9 4.02 5.47 -14.38
N ALA A 10 3.67 6.38 -15.29
CA ALA A 10 4.39 7.63 -15.49
C ALA A 10 4.24 8.62 -14.31
N LYS A 11 3.19 8.49 -13.49
CA LYS A 11 3.00 9.34 -12.31
C LYS A 11 3.64 8.80 -11.03
N LEU A 12 4.09 7.54 -11.00
CA LEU A 12 4.70 6.96 -9.79
C LEU A 12 6.05 7.60 -9.46
N ASP A 13 6.49 7.52 -8.19
CA ASP A 13 7.83 7.97 -7.79
C ASP A 13 8.90 7.17 -8.57
N PRO A 14 9.74 7.83 -9.39
CA PRO A 14 10.78 7.15 -10.16
C PRO A 14 11.78 6.33 -9.31
N VAL A 15 12.01 6.74 -8.06
CA VAL A 15 12.89 6.02 -7.13
C VAL A 15 12.28 4.66 -6.80
N ALA A 16 10.98 4.62 -6.51
CA ALA A 16 10.26 3.38 -6.24
C ALA A 16 10.13 2.50 -7.49
N VAL A 17 9.79 3.10 -8.64
CA VAL A 17 9.71 2.39 -9.93
C VAL A 17 11.01 1.66 -10.23
N THR A 18 12.14 2.31 -9.97
CA THR A 18 13.47 1.70 -10.17
C THR A 18 13.75 0.61 -9.15
N ARG A 19 13.51 0.88 -7.86
CA ARG A 19 13.80 -0.06 -6.75
C ARG A 19 13.00 -1.36 -6.89
N TYR A 20 11.69 -1.23 -7.11
CA TYR A 20 10.77 -2.36 -7.21
C TYR A 20 10.63 -2.87 -8.65
N GLN A 21 11.38 -2.31 -9.61
CA GLN A 21 11.33 -2.71 -11.02
C GLN A 21 9.87 -2.76 -11.54
N ILE A 22 9.11 -1.70 -11.28
CA ILE A 22 7.69 -1.63 -11.61
C ILE A 22 7.54 -1.44 -13.13
N THR A 23 6.76 -2.32 -13.75
CA THR A 23 6.48 -2.31 -15.18
C THR A 23 5.00 -2.04 -15.48
N GLU A 24 4.67 -1.71 -16.72
CA GLU A 24 3.27 -1.59 -17.16
C GLU A 24 2.49 -2.93 -16.96
N ASN A 25 3.18 -4.06 -17.06
CA ASN A 25 2.56 -5.36 -16.81
C ASN A 25 2.21 -5.56 -15.33
N ASP A 26 3.02 -5.04 -14.41
CA ASP A 26 2.72 -5.06 -12.98
C ASP A 26 1.47 -4.22 -12.70
N ILE A 27 1.36 -3.02 -13.26
CA ILE A 27 0.18 -2.14 -13.11
C ILE A 27 -1.10 -2.83 -13.60
N ARG A 28 -1.04 -3.52 -14.75
CA ARG A 28 -2.15 -4.33 -15.26
C ARG A 28 -2.51 -5.50 -14.34
N THR A 29 -1.50 -6.15 -13.78
CA THR A 29 -1.64 -7.29 -12.88
C THR A 29 -2.33 -6.85 -11.61
N ILE A 30 -1.91 -5.71 -11.04
CA ILE A 30 -2.53 -5.09 -9.86
C ILE A 30 -3.99 -4.72 -10.14
N GLU A 31 -4.31 -4.04 -11.25
CA GLU A 31 -5.71 -3.72 -11.56
C GLU A 31 -6.59 -4.99 -11.63
N HIS A 32 -6.08 -6.07 -12.20
CA HIS A 32 -6.83 -7.32 -12.27
C HIS A 32 -6.94 -7.99 -10.90
N TYR A 33 -5.86 -8.01 -10.13
CA TYR A 33 -5.82 -8.54 -8.78
C TYR A 33 -6.84 -7.85 -7.88
N LEU A 34 -6.84 -6.51 -7.85
CA LEU A 34 -7.78 -5.70 -7.08
C LEU A 34 -9.24 -6.01 -7.43
N LYS A 35 -9.56 -6.20 -8.72
CA LYS A 35 -10.92 -6.60 -9.14
C LYS A 35 -11.38 -7.94 -8.58
N ILE A 36 -10.46 -8.86 -8.28
CA ILE A 36 -10.80 -10.16 -7.70
C ILE A 36 -11.02 -10.02 -6.19
N ILE A 37 -10.10 -9.33 -5.49
CA ILE A 37 -10.14 -9.22 -4.02
C ILE A 37 -11.16 -8.19 -3.50
N GLN A 38 -11.44 -7.14 -4.28
CA GLN A 38 -12.35 -6.05 -3.91
C GLN A 38 -13.73 -6.17 -4.58
N ALA A 39 -14.07 -7.31 -5.19
CA ALA A 39 -15.34 -7.47 -5.88
C ALA A 39 -16.58 -7.13 -5.01
N ASP A 40 -16.49 -7.37 -3.69
CA ASP A 40 -17.53 -7.03 -2.72
C ASP A 40 -17.39 -5.61 -2.13
N LEU A 41 -16.18 -5.04 -2.13
CA LEU A 41 -15.88 -3.69 -1.68
C LEU A 41 -16.25 -2.64 -2.74
N GLU A 42 -16.04 -2.95 -4.02
CA GLU A 42 -16.47 -2.09 -5.13
C GLU A 42 -17.99 -1.88 -5.13
N ARG A 43 -18.77 -2.87 -4.68
CA ARG A 43 -20.23 -2.73 -4.50
C ARG A 43 -20.61 -1.76 -3.39
N GLN A 44 -19.70 -1.50 -2.46
CA GLN A 44 -19.86 -0.57 -1.35
C GLN A 44 -19.25 0.80 -1.68
N GLY A 45 -18.76 1.01 -2.91
CA GLY A 45 -18.17 2.27 -3.36
C GLY A 45 -16.70 2.44 -3.00
N VAL A 46 -16.03 1.40 -2.50
CA VAL A 46 -14.60 1.42 -2.15
C VAL A 46 -13.80 0.84 -3.32
N SER A 47 -12.81 1.57 -3.82
CA SER A 47 -11.95 1.11 -4.90
C SER A 47 -10.52 1.62 -4.72
N VAL A 48 -9.62 0.73 -4.27
CA VAL A 48 -8.19 1.06 -4.15
C VAL A 48 -7.60 1.40 -5.53
N TRP A 49 -8.16 0.83 -6.61
CA TRP A 49 -7.74 1.22 -7.96
C TRP A 49 -8.11 2.67 -8.31
N GLN A 50 -9.23 3.17 -7.80
CA GLN A 50 -9.61 4.58 -7.93
C GLN A 50 -8.63 5.45 -7.13
N GLU A 51 -8.32 5.09 -5.89
CA GLU A 51 -7.31 5.77 -5.07
C GLU A 51 -5.94 5.82 -5.75
N ILE A 52 -5.44 4.68 -6.24
CA ILE A 52 -4.20 4.59 -7.05
C ILE A 52 -4.27 5.53 -8.26
N SER A 53 -5.44 5.74 -8.86
CA SER A 53 -5.62 6.61 -10.02
C SER A 53 -5.68 8.10 -9.64
N GLU A 54 -6.28 8.44 -8.50
CA GLU A 54 -6.63 9.81 -8.11
C GLU A 54 -5.61 10.45 -7.15
N PHE A 55 -5.03 9.67 -6.24
CA PHE A 55 -4.12 10.20 -5.23
C PHE A 55 -2.80 10.72 -5.81
N PRO A 56 -2.16 11.66 -5.09
CA PRO A 56 -0.82 12.14 -5.40
C PRO A 56 0.19 11.02 -5.62
N SER A 57 1.22 11.30 -6.43
CA SER A 57 2.21 10.31 -6.89
C SER A 57 2.79 9.46 -5.75
N ALA A 58 3.12 10.09 -4.62
CA ALA A 58 3.78 9.42 -3.51
C ALA A 58 2.89 8.37 -2.86
N TYR A 59 1.66 8.72 -2.49
CA TYR A 59 0.73 7.80 -1.85
C TYR A 59 0.21 6.74 -2.82
N ALA A 60 -0.10 7.12 -4.05
CA ALA A 60 -0.42 6.14 -5.10
C ALA A 60 0.73 5.11 -5.31
N THR A 61 1.98 5.54 -5.15
CA THR A 61 3.13 4.64 -5.23
C THR A 61 3.21 3.68 -4.04
N SER A 62 2.87 4.12 -2.82
CA SER A 62 2.87 3.24 -1.65
C SER A 62 1.84 2.11 -1.82
N LEU A 63 0.63 2.44 -2.27
CA LEU A 63 -0.40 1.44 -2.62
C LEU A 63 0.08 0.47 -3.69
N ILE A 64 0.73 0.94 -4.76
CA ILE A 64 1.29 0.06 -5.79
C ILE A 64 2.37 -0.87 -5.22
N ILE A 65 3.22 -0.38 -4.32
CA ILE A 65 4.25 -1.21 -3.67
C ILE A 65 3.59 -2.33 -2.86
N HIS A 66 2.57 -2.00 -2.07
CA HIS A 66 1.82 -2.98 -1.28
C HIS A 66 1.34 -4.15 -2.16
N GLU A 67 0.51 -3.83 -3.16
CA GLU A 67 -0.09 -4.83 -4.05
C GLU A 67 0.97 -5.63 -4.81
N LEU A 68 2.03 -4.96 -5.28
CA LEU A 68 3.09 -5.61 -6.03
C LEU A 68 3.88 -6.61 -5.20
N VAL A 69 4.23 -6.24 -3.97
CA VAL A 69 5.01 -7.11 -3.06
C VAL A 69 4.20 -8.34 -2.69
N GLU A 70 2.93 -8.17 -2.34
CA GLU A 70 2.05 -9.29 -1.99
C GLU A 70 1.90 -10.28 -3.16
N ILE A 71 1.57 -9.78 -4.36
CA ILE A 71 1.43 -10.60 -5.57
C ILE A 71 2.72 -11.36 -5.87
N ARG A 72 3.88 -10.70 -5.80
CA ARG A 72 5.17 -11.34 -6.12
C ARG A 72 5.54 -12.40 -5.09
N LEU A 73 5.23 -12.19 -3.82
CA LEU A 73 5.48 -13.19 -2.77
C LEU A 73 4.56 -14.41 -2.92
N LEU A 74 3.29 -14.22 -3.27
CA LEU A 74 2.38 -15.31 -3.61
C LEU A 74 2.90 -16.09 -4.83
N GLN A 75 3.30 -15.40 -5.88
CA GLN A 75 3.88 -16.03 -7.08
C GLN A 75 5.16 -16.81 -6.80
N ALA A 76 6.04 -16.30 -5.94
CA ALA A 76 7.24 -17.00 -5.51
C ALA A 76 6.93 -18.32 -4.76
N ARG A 77 5.74 -18.42 -4.15
CA ARG A 77 5.22 -19.64 -3.51
C ARG A 77 4.45 -20.56 -4.46
N GLY A 78 4.43 -20.23 -5.76
CA GLY A 78 3.72 -21.01 -6.79
C GLY A 78 2.23 -20.71 -6.85
N ILE A 79 1.76 -19.64 -6.22
CA ILE A 79 0.36 -19.21 -6.23
C ILE A 79 0.23 -18.13 -7.29
N ASP A 80 -0.68 -18.32 -8.25
CA ASP A 80 -0.98 -17.32 -9.27
C ASP A 80 -2.34 -16.69 -8.94
N PRO A 81 -2.37 -15.50 -8.29
CA PRO A 81 -3.62 -14.92 -7.78
C PRO A 81 -4.64 -14.65 -8.89
N LEU A 82 -4.16 -14.38 -10.11
CA LEU A 82 -5.02 -14.07 -11.26
C LEU A 82 -5.75 -15.29 -11.83
N LYS A 83 -5.43 -16.51 -11.36
CA LYS A 83 -6.09 -17.76 -11.77
C LYS A 83 -7.06 -18.30 -10.73
N LEU A 84 -7.17 -17.64 -9.58
CA LEU A 84 -8.03 -18.07 -8.48
C LEU A 84 -9.37 -17.32 -8.55
N ASP A 85 -10.44 -18.01 -8.15
CA ASP A 85 -11.69 -17.32 -7.79
C ASP A 85 -11.52 -16.58 -6.45
N THR A 86 -12.42 -15.64 -6.16
CA THR A 86 -12.36 -14.78 -4.97
C THR A 86 -12.25 -15.59 -3.67
N ASP A 87 -13.07 -16.62 -3.49
CA ASP A 87 -13.06 -17.44 -2.27
C ASP A 87 -11.73 -18.19 -2.08
N THR A 88 -11.16 -18.71 -3.17
CA THR A 88 -9.89 -19.44 -3.13
C THR A 88 -8.73 -18.48 -2.92
N LEU A 89 -8.79 -17.29 -3.51
CA LEU A 89 -7.81 -16.25 -3.28
C LEU A 89 -7.83 -15.77 -1.83
N GLN A 90 -9.00 -15.52 -1.24
CA GLN A 90 -9.13 -15.15 0.18
C GLN A 90 -8.52 -16.21 1.10
N ARG A 91 -8.79 -17.50 0.85
CA ARG A 91 -8.16 -18.59 1.61
C ARG A 91 -6.64 -18.64 1.42
N ALA A 92 -6.17 -18.37 0.20
CA ALA A 92 -4.74 -18.31 -0.07
C ALA A 92 -4.08 -17.15 0.67
N LEU A 93 -4.69 -15.97 0.68
CA LEU A 93 -4.22 -14.79 1.42
C LEU A 93 -4.15 -15.06 2.92
N ALA A 94 -5.20 -15.65 3.50
CA ALA A 94 -5.20 -16.03 4.90
C ALA A 94 -4.12 -17.08 5.24
N SER A 95 -3.84 -18.01 4.32
CA SER A 95 -2.81 -19.04 4.50
C SER A 95 -1.38 -18.53 4.25
N HIS A 96 -1.26 -17.35 3.66
CA HIS A 96 0.00 -16.70 3.28
C HIS A 96 0.07 -15.27 3.80
N ILE A 97 -0.44 -15.05 5.01
CA ILE A 97 -0.54 -13.73 5.66
C ILE A 97 0.82 -13.03 5.77
N GLU A 98 1.92 -13.78 5.79
CA GLU A 98 3.27 -13.24 5.76
C GLU A 98 3.58 -12.43 4.49
N ALA A 99 2.90 -12.69 3.36
CA ALA A 99 3.02 -11.85 2.16
C ALA A 99 2.42 -10.46 2.40
N HIS A 100 1.25 -10.42 3.04
CA HIS A 100 0.56 -9.19 3.40
C HIS A 100 1.38 -8.36 4.40
N ILE A 101 1.89 -9.01 5.45
CA ILE A 101 2.74 -8.37 6.46
C ILE A 101 3.99 -7.72 5.82
N GLN A 102 4.65 -8.44 4.90
CA GLN A 102 5.80 -7.88 4.20
C GLN A 102 5.41 -6.72 3.28
N ALA A 103 4.26 -6.80 2.60
CA ALA A 103 3.74 -5.73 1.76
C ALA A 103 3.45 -4.44 2.56
N ILE A 104 2.79 -4.56 3.72
CA ILE A 104 2.57 -3.46 4.66
C ILE A 104 3.92 -2.83 5.05
N TYR A 105 4.90 -3.65 5.42
CA TYR A 105 6.19 -3.14 5.85
C TYR A 105 6.91 -2.37 4.73
N ASP A 106 6.98 -2.92 3.52
CA ASP A 106 7.64 -2.30 2.37
C ASP A 106 6.96 -1.00 1.92
N GLU A 107 5.63 -0.96 1.98
CA GLU A 107 4.83 0.26 1.77
C GLU A 107 5.27 1.37 2.73
N HIS A 108 5.31 1.06 4.03
CA HIS A 108 5.57 2.06 5.08
C HIS A 108 7.06 2.44 5.16
N ILE A 109 7.98 1.55 4.79
CA ILE A 109 9.39 1.90 4.59
C ILE A 109 9.53 2.89 3.44
N TYR A 110 8.84 2.67 2.32
CA TYR A 110 8.85 3.63 1.24
C TYR A 110 8.28 5.00 1.68
N LEU A 111 7.16 5.03 2.41
CA LEU A 111 6.59 6.27 2.93
C LEU A 111 7.56 6.98 3.89
N GLN A 112 8.18 6.27 4.83
CA GLN A 112 9.20 6.80 5.73
C GLN A 112 10.31 7.50 4.94
N GLU A 113 10.86 6.83 3.94
CA GLU A 113 11.95 7.40 3.15
C GLU A 113 11.51 8.59 2.29
N TYR A 114 10.33 8.51 1.67
CA TYR A 114 9.78 9.61 0.89
C TYR A 114 9.58 10.84 1.78
N ILE A 115 8.99 10.65 2.96
CA ILE A 115 8.74 11.72 3.93
C ILE A 115 10.06 12.32 4.42
N ALA A 116 11.05 11.48 4.75
CA ALA A 116 12.37 11.94 5.14
C ALA A 116 13.04 12.80 4.06
N ARG A 117 12.93 12.42 2.78
CA ARG A 117 13.47 13.21 1.67
C ARG A 117 12.71 14.51 1.46
N ARG A 118 11.37 14.46 1.43
CA ARG A 118 10.52 15.58 1.00
C ARG A 118 10.22 16.59 2.10
N TYR A 119 10.01 16.12 3.32
CA TYR A 119 9.59 16.93 4.47
C TYR A 119 10.72 17.10 5.50
N GLN A 120 11.84 16.37 5.36
CA GLN A 120 12.94 16.39 6.34
C GLN A 120 12.50 15.93 7.74
N HIS A 121 11.47 15.09 7.79
CA HIS A 121 10.97 14.44 9.00
C HIS A 121 11.18 12.93 8.92
N LEU A 122 11.65 12.33 10.02
CA LEU A 122 11.75 10.88 10.14
C LEU A 122 10.71 10.39 11.14
N PHE A 123 9.86 9.48 10.68
CA PHE A 123 8.89 8.73 11.47
C PHE A 123 9.21 7.24 11.37
N GLN A 124 9.02 6.51 12.45
CA GLN A 124 9.12 5.05 12.45
C GLN A 124 7.94 4.41 11.70
N VAL A 125 8.14 3.19 11.19
CA VAL A 125 7.11 2.45 10.44
C VAL A 125 5.83 2.27 11.25
N GLY A 126 5.94 1.92 12.54
CA GLY A 126 4.78 1.77 13.42
C GLY A 126 4.00 3.06 13.60
N THR A 127 4.70 4.20 13.69
CA THR A 127 4.07 5.54 13.74
C THR A 127 3.27 5.82 12.46
N LEU A 128 3.87 5.57 11.29
CA LEU A 128 3.21 5.78 10.00
C LEU A 128 2.02 4.85 9.83
N LEU A 129 2.16 3.57 10.14
CA LEU A 129 1.09 2.59 10.05
C LEU A 129 -0.12 2.98 10.91
N LYS A 130 0.13 3.40 12.15
CA LYS A 130 -0.91 3.83 13.09
C LYS A 130 -1.70 5.05 12.63
N VAL A 131 -1.11 5.95 11.84
CA VAL A 131 -1.81 7.16 11.35
C VAL A 131 -2.29 7.03 9.92
N ASN A 132 -1.83 6.02 9.18
CA ASN A 132 -2.21 5.81 7.79
C ASN A 132 -3.63 5.25 7.65
N ARG A 133 -4.13 4.58 8.69
CA ARG A 133 -5.46 3.99 8.73
C ARG A 133 -6.38 4.72 9.70
N ASP A 134 -7.67 4.68 9.42
CA ASP A 134 -8.69 5.18 10.33
C ASP A 134 -8.73 4.32 11.61
N ASP A 135 -9.21 4.91 12.71
CA ASP A 135 -9.09 4.38 14.08
C ASP A 135 -9.72 2.97 14.33
N ASP A 136 -10.39 2.38 13.33
CA ASP A 136 -11.08 1.09 13.41
C ASP A 136 -10.30 -0.11 12.80
N GLU A 137 -9.11 0.11 12.21
CA GLU A 137 -8.29 -0.94 11.58
C GLU A 137 -6.96 -1.22 12.32
N GLU A 138 -7.04 -1.59 13.60
CA GLU A 138 -5.87 -2.04 14.41
C GLU A 138 -5.27 -3.38 13.92
N GLU A 139 -5.90 -4.09 13.00
CA GLU A 139 -5.52 -5.45 12.57
C GLU A 139 -4.15 -5.49 11.89
N ASP A 140 -3.87 -4.59 10.94
CA ASP A 140 -2.58 -4.51 10.25
C ASP A 140 -1.41 -4.22 11.19
N LEU A 141 -1.62 -3.30 12.14
CA LEU A 141 -0.62 -2.96 13.15
C LEU A 141 -0.36 -4.16 14.05
N GLN A 142 -1.42 -4.85 14.48
CA GLN A 142 -1.29 -6.03 15.32
C GLN A 142 -0.58 -7.17 14.57
N LEU A 143 -0.91 -7.40 13.29
CA LEU A 143 -0.23 -8.39 12.44
C LEU A 143 1.27 -8.11 12.33
N LEU A 144 1.67 -6.85 12.16
CA LEU A 144 3.08 -6.49 12.08
C LEU A 144 3.78 -6.64 13.44
N LEU A 145 3.14 -6.23 14.54
CA LEU A 145 3.66 -6.38 15.92
C LEU A 145 3.86 -7.84 16.32
N ASP A 146 2.98 -8.74 15.84
CA ASP A 146 3.05 -10.19 16.10
C ASP A 146 4.01 -10.93 15.15
N SER A 147 4.59 -10.23 14.17
CA SER A 147 5.48 -10.80 13.17
C SER A 147 6.97 -10.56 13.48
N ASP A 148 7.83 -11.35 12.83
CA ASP A 148 9.28 -11.13 12.82
C ASP A 148 9.74 -10.12 11.74
N VAL A 149 8.80 -9.44 11.06
CA VAL A 149 9.09 -8.53 9.96
C VAL A 149 9.42 -7.14 10.47
N GLY A 150 10.71 -6.78 10.38
CA GLY A 150 11.18 -5.44 10.68
C GLY A 150 11.18 -5.09 12.17
N ILE A 151 11.36 -3.80 12.47
CA ILE A 151 11.28 -3.27 13.83
C ILE A 151 10.13 -2.28 13.89
N VAL A 152 9.15 -2.57 14.73
CA VAL A 152 7.97 -1.71 14.93
C VAL A 152 8.21 -0.82 16.15
N ILE A 153 8.43 0.46 15.89
CA ILE A 153 8.49 1.49 16.93
C ILE A 153 7.36 2.49 16.65
N ILE A 154 6.66 2.88 17.71
CA ILE A 154 5.61 3.89 17.67
C ILE A 154 6.10 5.09 18.47
N GLU A 155 6.13 6.25 17.82
CA GLU A 155 6.53 7.54 18.39
C GLU A 155 5.27 8.33 18.71
N ASP A 156 4.65 8.09 19.88
CA ASP A 156 3.37 8.69 20.26
C ASP A 156 3.40 10.23 20.21
N GLU A 157 4.54 10.85 20.53
CA GLU A 157 4.74 12.30 20.50
C GLU A 157 4.73 12.89 19.08
N LYS A 158 4.82 12.04 18.04
CA LYS A 158 4.89 12.44 16.64
C LYS A 158 3.64 12.10 15.83
N LEU A 159 2.63 11.45 16.43
CA LEU A 159 1.45 10.97 15.71
C LEU A 159 0.71 12.09 14.99
N GLU A 160 0.52 13.24 15.62
CA GLU A 160 -0.20 14.36 15.01
C GLU A 160 0.54 14.91 13.76
N ALA A 161 1.86 15.07 13.85
CA ALA A 161 2.66 15.52 12.72
C ALA A 161 2.67 14.47 11.59
N ALA A 162 2.73 13.18 11.93
CA ALA A 162 2.66 12.10 10.96
C ALA A 162 1.30 12.08 10.25
N ARG A 163 0.19 12.24 11.01
CA ARG A 163 -1.17 12.28 10.48
C ARG A 163 -1.37 13.40 9.48
N GLN A 164 -0.90 14.62 9.81
CA GLN A 164 -0.97 15.76 8.91
C GLN A 164 -0.21 15.54 7.59
N ILE A 165 0.99 14.94 7.66
CA ILE A 165 1.77 14.64 6.47
C ILE A 165 1.07 13.55 5.63
N ILE A 166 0.55 12.49 6.24
CA ILE A 166 -0.17 11.45 5.50
C ILE A 166 -1.43 12.00 4.83
N ALA A 167 -2.21 12.83 5.52
CA ALA A 167 -3.37 13.51 4.94
C ALA A 167 -2.98 14.33 3.70
N GLU A 168 -1.89 15.10 3.78
CA GLU A 168 -1.36 15.84 2.63
C GLU A 168 -0.96 14.90 1.48
N LEU A 169 -0.33 13.75 1.78
CA LEU A 169 0.03 12.75 0.77
C LEU A 169 -1.19 12.09 0.11
N LYS A 170 -2.30 11.94 0.84
CA LYS A 170 -3.61 11.50 0.32
C LYS A 170 -4.30 12.59 -0.51
N GLY A 171 -3.82 13.83 -0.46
CA GLY A 171 -4.43 14.98 -1.13
C GLY A 171 -5.59 15.60 -0.35
N GLU A 172 -5.71 15.27 0.93
CA GLU A 172 -6.63 15.94 1.85
C GLU A 172 -6.08 17.34 2.11
N THR A 173 -6.72 18.36 1.54
CA THR A 173 -6.44 19.73 1.93
C THR A 173 -6.98 19.95 3.33
N ASN A 174 -6.14 20.45 4.24
CA ASN A 174 -6.60 21.11 5.46
C ASN A 174 -7.50 22.29 5.07
N GLU A 175 -8.79 22.05 4.88
CA GLU A 175 -9.79 23.10 5.03
C GLU A 175 -9.87 23.41 6.52
N ASN A 176 -8.98 24.31 6.93
CA ASN A 176 -8.77 24.83 8.29
C ASN A 176 -10.09 25.24 8.98
N PRO A 177 -10.07 25.25 10.32
CA PRO A 177 -9.64 26.48 11.00
C PRO A 177 -8.31 26.36 11.75
#